data_AF-A0AAN6WMN5-F1
#
_entry.id   AF-A0AAN6WMN5-F1
#
_cell.length_a   1.000
_cell.length_b   1.000
_cell.length_c   1.000
_cell.angle_alpha   90.00
_cell.angle_beta   90.00
_cell.angle_gamma   90.00
#
_symmetry.space_group_name_H-M   'P 1'
#
loop_
_entity.id
_entity.type
_entity.pdbx_description
1 polymer ?
#
loop_
_entity_poly.entity_id
_entity_poly.type
_entity_poly.pdbx_seq_one_letter_code
_entity_poly.pdbx_strand_id
1 'polypeptide(L)'
;MSSTTALSASYTSKTDNAPFTIELPLTAPKDSSVASKTEYLNKLRESAISMQERVNKELTQRMEEDNARAAAQGPKQTVDDAKEEENYGEEVQEDED
;
A
#
# COMPACT_ATOMS: atom_id res chain seq x y z
N MET A 1 24.33 -16.03 22.11
CA MET A 1 23.24 -15.12 22.55
C MET A 1 22.51 -14.68 21.30
N SER A 2 21.21 -14.96 21.14
CA SER A 2 20.42 -14.42 20.03
C SER A 2 20.11 -12.95 20.28
N SER A 3 20.23 -12.12 19.25
CA SER A 3 19.77 -10.72 19.28
C SER A 3 18.40 -10.61 18.61
N THR A 4 17.58 -9.66 19.09
CA THR A 4 16.32 -9.30 18.44
C THR A 4 16.57 -8.14 17.49
N THR A 5 16.19 -8.31 16.24
CA THR A 5 16.15 -7.28 15.20
C THR A 5 14.70 -7.04 14.80
N ALA A 6 14.45 -6.10 13.89
CA ALA A 6 13.12 -5.90 13.31
C ALA A 6 13.23 -5.69 11.80
N LEU A 7 12.25 -6.22 11.07
CA LEU A 7 11.94 -5.74 9.73
C LEU A 7 11.04 -4.51 9.89
N SER A 8 11.48 -3.36 9.40
CA SER A 8 10.75 -2.10 9.55
C SER A 8 10.47 -1.45 8.20
N ALA A 9 9.38 -0.68 8.15
CA ALA A 9 9.04 0.18 7.04
C ALA A 9 8.49 1.50 7.59
N SER A 10 8.88 2.61 6.97
CA SER A 10 8.40 3.94 7.34
C SER A 10 7.89 4.66 6.10
N TYR A 11 6.72 5.25 6.23
CA TYR A 11 6.06 6.01 5.19
C TYR A 11 5.95 7.47 5.61
N THR A 12 6.25 8.36 4.68
CA THR A 12 6.05 9.80 4.79
C THR A 12 5.42 10.32 3.50
N SER A 13 4.54 11.32 3.61
CA SER A 13 3.91 11.98 2.47
C SER A 13 4.28 13.46 2.41
N LYS A 14 4.19 14.04 1.21
CA LYS A 14 4.21 15.50 1.01
C LYS A 14 2.82 16.13 1.11
N THR A 15 1.77 15.31 1.18
CA THR A 15 0.38 15.73 1.37
C THR A 15 -0.01 15.65 2.85
N ASP A 16 -1.26 15.95 3.18
CA ASP A 16 -1.79 15.92 4.55
C ASP A 16 -1.93 14.51 5.17
N ASN A 17 -1.41 13.48 4.49
CA ASN A 17 -1.39 12.11 5.01
C ASN A 17 -0.33 11.95 6.10
N ALA A 18 -0.77 11.67 7.34
CA ALA A 18 0.12 11.50 8.50
C ALA A 18 1.13 10.35 8.31
N PRO A 19 2.39 10.47 8.74
CA PRO A 19 3.37 9.40 8.59
C PRO A 19 2.97 8.14 9.39
N PHE A 20 3.43 6.98 8.95
CA PHE A 20 3.27 5.74 9.71
C PHE A 20 4.51 4.86 9.63
N THR A 21 4.68 4.01 10.64
CA THR A 21 5.78 3.05 10.72
C THR A 21 5.22 1.69 11.09
N ILE A 22 5.74 0.64 10.45
CA ILE A 22 5.47 -0.75 10.79
C ILE A 22 6.78 -1.36 11.26
N GLU A 23 6.76 -2.02 12.41
CA GLU A 23 7.88 -2.80 12.94
C GLU A 23 7.43 -4.24 13.19
N LEU A 24 8.17 -5.18 12.61
CA LEU A 24 7.95 -6.61 12.77
C LEU A 24 9.20 -7.23 13.41
N PRO A 25 9.15 -7.62 14.69
CA PRO A 25 10.30 -8.17 15.38
C PRO A 25 10.72 -9.51 14.77
N LEU A 26 12.02 -9.71 14.69
CA LEU A 26 12.67 -10.92 14.19
C LEU A 26 13.76 -11.33 15.18
N THR A 27 13.86 -12.62 15.47
CA THR A 27 14.93 -13.15 16.32
C THR A 27 16.04 -13.68 15.44
N ALA A 28 17.26 -13.17 15.60
CA ALA A 28 18.40 -13.66 14.86
C ALA A 28 18.68 -15.15 15.14
N PRO A 29 19.23 -15.90 14.16
CA PRO A 29 19.61 -17.30 14.35
C PRO A 29 20.49 -17.47 15.60
N LYS A 30 20.19 -18.50 16.41
CA LYS A 30 20.95 -18.82 17.63
C LYS A 30 22.39 -19.27 17.32
N ASP A 31 22.56 -19.88 16.16
CA ASP A 31 23.81 -20.42 15.65
C ASP A 31 23.84 -20.40 14.11
N SER A 32 24.94 -20.87 13.53
CA SER A 32 25.17 -20.92 12.08
C SER A 32 24.64 -22.19 11.41
N SER A 33 23.91 -23.04 12.14
CA SER A 33 23.37 -24.29 11.61
C SER A 33 22.37 -24.03 10.49
N VAL A 34 22.25 -24.99 9.57
CA VAL A 34 21.28 -24.90 8.46
C VAL A 34 19.87 -24.78 9.00
N ALA A 35 19.51 -25.55 10.03
CA ALA A 35 18.19 -25.52 10.65
C ALA A 35 17.84 -24.13 11.22
N SER A 36 18.73 -23.53 12.02
CA SER A 36 18.52 -22.19 12.59
C SER A 36 18.38 -21.12 11.52
N LYS A 37 19.15 -21.21 10.42
CA LYS A 37 19.05 -20.29 9.29
C LYS A 37 17.74 -20.46 8.53
N THR A 38 17.31 -21.70 8.28
CA THR A 38 16.05 -21.99 7.60
C THR A 38 14.86 -21.48 8.40
N GLU A 39 14.84 -21.68 9.73
CA GLU A 39 13.77 -21.17 10.59
C GLU A 39 13.71 -19.63 10.56
N TYR A 40 14.87 -18.97 10.66
CA TYR A 40 14.95 -17.51 10.56
C TYR A 40 14.44 -16.98 9.21
N LEU A 41 14.85 -17.60 8.09
CA LEU A 41 14.44 -17.17 6.76
C LEU A 41 12.94 -17.40 6.51
N ASN A 42 12.36 -18.45 7.08
CA ASN A 42 10.91 -18.68 7.01
C ASN A 42 10.16 -17.57 7.76
N LYS A 43 10.57 -17.25 8.99
CA LYS A 43 9.97 -16.13 9.76
C LYS A 43 10.15 -14.78 9.06
N LEU A 44 11.32 -14.54 8.47
CA LEU A 44 11.56 -13.32 7.69
C LEU A 44 10.61 -13.22 6.49
N ARG A 45 10.37 -14.34 5.79
CA ARG A 45 9.44 -14.38 4.66
C ARG A 45 8.00 -14.09 5.11
N GLU A 46 7.56 -14.72 6.20
CA GLU A 46 6.23 -14.48 6.78
C GLU A 46 6.07 -13.00 7.20
N SER A 47 7.08 -12.43 7.87
CA SER A 47 7.10 -11.00 8.22
C SER A 47 7.06 -10.12 6.99
N ALA A 48 7.76 -10.46 5.90
CA ALA A 48 7.72 -9.68 4.67
C ALA A 48 6.33 -9.68 4.01
N ILE A 49 5.65 -10.83 3.99
CA ILE A 49 4.26 -10.94 3.50
C ILE A 49 3.33 -10.09 4.37
N SER A 50 3.42 -10.20 5.70
CA SER A 50 2.60 -9.40 6.61
C SER A 50 2.88 -7.90 6.48
N MET A 51 4.15 -7.51 6.28
CA MET A 51 4.53 -6.12 6.01
C MET A 51 3.83 -5.61 4.75
N GLN A 52 3.87 -6.37 3.66
CA GLN A 52 3.24 -6.02 2.40
C GLN A 52 1.72 -5.84 2.56
N GLU A 53 1.05 -6.78 3.22
CA GLU A 53 -0.39 -6.70 3.48
C GLU A 53 -0.76 -5.44 4.27
N ARG A 54 0.00 -5.13 5.33
CA ARG A 54 -0.23 -3.94 6.16
C ARG A 54 0.00 -2.65 5.38
N VAL A 55 1.09 -2.56 4.62
CA VAL A 55 1.38 -1.40 3.78
C VAL A 55 0.26 -1.19 2.75
N ASN A 56 -0.15 -2.24 2.05
CA ASN A 56 -1.24 -2.15 1.08
C ASN A 56 -2.53 -1.67 1.72
N LYS A 57 -2.90 -2.24 2.87
CA LYS A 57 -4.10 -1.82 3.61
C LYS A 57 -4.04 -0.34 3.99
N GLU A 58 -2.93 0.12 4.56
CA GLU A 58 -2.75 1.51 4.97
C GLU A 58 -2.84 2.47 3.76
N LEU A 59 -2.18 2.13 2.65
CA LEU A 59 -2.20 2.96 1.45
C LEU A 59 -3.57 2.98 0.78
N THR A 60 -4.27 1.85 0.68
CA THR A 60 -5.63 1.78 0.15
C THR A 60 -6.60 2.62 0.99
N GLN A 61 -6.56 2.49 2.31
CA GLN A 61 -7.39 3.32 3.19
C GLN A 61 -7.13 4.82 2.96
N ARG A 62 -5.87 5.22 2.83
CA ARG A 62 -5.52 6.63 2.59
C ARG A 62 -5.96 7.14 1.22
N MET A 63 -5.93 6.28 0.20
CA MET A 63 -6.49 6.61 -1.12
C MET A 63 -8.00 6.85 -1.03
N GLU A 64 -8.72 6.03 -0.28
CA GLU A 64 -10.17 6.23 -0.05
C GLU A 64 -10.45 7.53 0.69
N GLU A 65 -9.66 7.85 1.73
CA GLU A 65 -9.73 9.12 2.45
C GLU A 65 -9.42 10.31 1.54
N ASP A 66 -8.40 10.20 0.68
CA ASP A 66 -8.04 11.21 -0.31
C ASP A 66 -9.16 11.43 -1.34
N ASN A 67 -9.76 10.36 -1.85
CA ASN A 67 -10.89 10.44 -2.77
C ASN A 67 -12.11 11.11 -2.12
N ALA A 68 -12.42 10.77 -0.86
CA ALA A 68 -13.50 11.40 -0.12
C ALA A 68 -13.23 12.91 0.13
N ARG A 69 -11.98 13.27 0.45
CA ARG A 69 -11.56 14.68 0.58
C ARG A 69 -11.69 15.44 -0.73
N ALA A 70 -11.29 14.83 -1.85
CA ALA A 70 -11.38 15.43 -3.17
C ALA A 70 -12.85 15.67 -3.57
N ALA A 71 -13.73 14.67 -3.36
CA ALA A 71 -15.16 14.81 -3.61
C ALA A 71 -15.82 15.90 -2.77
N ALA A 72 -15.41 16.05 -1.49
CA ALA A 72 -15.94 17.07 -0.59
C ALA A 72 -15.50 18.51 -0.93
N GLN A 73 -14.38 18.69 -1.65
CA GLN A 73 -13.87 20.02 -2.02
C GLN A 73 -14.54 20.60 -3.28
N GLY A 74 -15.51 19.89 -3.88
CA GLY A 74 -16.16 20.28 -5.13
C GLY A 74 -15.22 20.14 -6.34
N PRO A 75 -15.72 20.23 -7.59
CA PRO A 75 -14.98 19.84 -8.77
C PRO A 75 -13.84 20.84 -9.06
N LYS A 76 -12.67 20.61 -8.47
CA LYS A 76 -11.40 21.09 -9.05
C LYS A 76 -10.91 20.04 -10.03
N GLN A 77 -11.40 20.16 -11.26
CA GLN A 77 -10.84 19.52 -12.45
C GLN A 77 -10.60 18.00 -12.30
N THR A 78 -11.53 17.29 -11.66
CA THR A 78 -11.68 15.86 -11.85
C THR A 78 -12.60 15.71 -13.06
N VAL A 79 -12.16 14.94 -14.05
CA VAL A 79 -13.04 14.43 -15.09
C VAL A 79 -14.29 13.90 -14.38
N ASP A 80 -15.45 14.33 -14.87
CA ASP A 80 -16.73 13.94 -14.32
C ASP A 80 -16.91 12.46 -14.67
N ASP A 81 -16.45 11.56 -13.79
CA ASP A 81 -16.50 10.10 -14.00
C ASP A 81 -17.94 9.64 -14.33
N ALA A 82 -18.96 10.33 -13.83
CA ALA A 82 -20.36 10.07 -14.19
C ALA A 82 -20.67 10.40 -15.67
N LYS A 83 -20.01 11.42 -16.23
CA LYS A 83 -20.13 11.80 -17.64
C LYS A 83 -19.33 10.88 -18.58
N GLU A 84 -18.25 10.27 -18.11
CA GLU A 84 -17.54 9.22 -18.87
C GLU A 84 -18.29 7.89 -18.88
N GLU A 85 -18.97 7.50 -17.80
CA GLU A 85 -19.81 6.28 -17.78
C GLU A 85 -21.05 6.38 -18.68
N GLU A 86 -21.64 7.57 -18.83
CA GLU A 86 -22.77 7.81 -19.74
C GLU A 86 -22.41 7.67 -21.22
N ASN A 87 -21.13 7.80 -21.59
CA ASN A 87 -20.66 7.72 -22.98
C ASN A 87 -20.05 6.34 -23.34
N TYR A 88 -20.10 5.37 -22.43
CA TYR A 88 -19.47 4.04 -22.60
C TYR A 88 -20.30 3.04 -23.44
N GLY A 89 -21.25 3.53 -24.23
CA GLY A 89 -22.19 2.70 -25.00
C GLY A 89 -22.67 3.28 -26.34
N GLU A 90 -22.27 4.50 -26.70
CA GLU A 90 -22.43 5.03 -28.06
C GLU A 90 -21.06 5.10 -28.70
N GLU A 91 -20.84 4.29 -29.74
CA GLU A 91 -19.70 4.52 -30.63
C GLU A 91 -19.92 5.89 -31.24
N VAL A 92 -19.09 6.89 -30.86
CA VAL A 92 -19.09 8.21 -31.49
C VAL A 92 -18.62 7.99 -32.92
N GLN A 93 -19.56 7.64 -33.79
CA GLN A 93 -19.37 7.64 -35.22
C GLN A 93 -19.22 9.11 -35.60
N GLU A 94 -17.97 9.56 -35.70
CA GLU A 94 -17.64 10.82 -36.37
C GLU A 94 -18.07 10.66 -37.83
N ASP A 95 -19.31 11.03 -38.14
CA ASP A 95 -19.74 11.20 -39.53
C ASP A 95 -18.99 12.42 -40.09
N GLU A 96 -18.06 12.14 -41.00
CA GLU A 96 -17.37 13.11 -41.86
C GLU A 96 -18.38 13.77 -42.81
N ASP A 97 -18.48 15.10 -42.76
CA ASP A 97 -19.03 15.96 -43.85
C ASP A 97 -18.00 17.03 -44.23
#